data_AF-A0A327NJP5-F1
#
_entry.id   AF-A0A327NJP5-F1
#
_cell.length_a   1.000
_cell.length_b   1.000
_cell.length_c   1.000
_cell.angle_alpha   90.00
_cell.angle_beta   90.00
_cell.angle_gamma   90.00
#
_symmetry.space_group_name_H-M   'P 1'
#
loop_
_entity.id
_entity.type
_entity.pdbx_description
1 polymer ?
#
loop_
_entity_poly.entity_id
_entity_poly.type
_entity_poly.pdbx_seq_one_letter_code
_entity_poly.pdbx_strand_id
1 'polypeptide(L)'
;MGLDVNYDLRYRPVGATDWITLGNLTTINTTLTGLLTNTGYEWQVRSRCSNGGFSDFSTSNSFATYPCYSLNTLYLSNQTSNSVKLNWSNYYAEANTLYDVRYRIVGTPDWTVISNLTSTSIIIANLTLDVQYELQARMLCSATESSAFSTSILFQTCSVLYTVQTGSWANPSIWSCNRVPNSADVVQIKHNVTVPYNFTANALRISFDQAKQLNFSTNARLQLGQ
;
A
#
# COMPACT_ATOMS: atom_id res chain seq x y z
N MET A 1 -45.02 23.37 -1.41
CA MET A 1 -43.96 22.34 -1.50
C MET A 1 -43.70 21.86 -0.08
N GLY A 2 -44.17 20.66 0.27
CA GLY A 2 -44.22 20.18 1.65
C GLY A 2 -42.83 19.80 2.17
N LEU A 3 -42.52 20.25 3.38
CA LEU A 3 -41.21 20.16 4.05
C LEU A 3 -40.89 18.78 4.67
N ASP A 4 -41.55 17.70 4.23
CA ASP A 4 -41.44 16.40 4.90
C ASP A 4 -41.75 15.24 3.93
N VAL A 5 -40.96 15.14 2.85
CA VAL A 5 -41.01 14.01 1.91
C VAL A 5 -39.79 13.14 2.16
N ASN A 6 -40.03 11.90 2.61
CA ASN A 6 -38.99 10.89 2.70
C ASN A 6 -38.99 10.03 1.44
N TYR A 7 -37.95 9.22 1.28
CA TYR A 7 -37.82 8.28 0.18
C TYR A 7 -37.51 6.88 0.70
N ASP A 8 -38.00 5.88 -0.01
CA ASP A 8 -37.51 4.51 0.12
C ASP A 8 -36.75 4.16 -1.14
N LEU A 9 -35.51 3.71 -0.99
CA LEU A 9 -34.72 3.13 -2.06
C LEU A 9 -34.70 1.62 -1.86
N ARG A 10 -34.92 0.85 -2.92
CA ARG A 10 -34.67 -0.59 -2.91
C ARG A 10 -33.67 -0.97 -3.99
N TYR A 11 -32.82 -1.95 -3.69
CA TYR A 11 -31.82 -2.45 -4.62
C TYR A 11 -31.65 -3.97 -4.48
N ARG A 12 -31.19 -4.63 -5.55
CA ARG A 12 -30.84 -6.06 -5.55
C ARG A 12 -29.86 -6.40 -6.66
N PRO A 13 -29.09 -7.50 -6.56
CA PRO A 13 -28.35 -8.03 -7.70
C PRO A 13 -29.29 -8.31 -8.87
N VAL A 14 -28.86 -8.04 -10.10
CA VAL A 14 -29.65 -8.31 -11.30
C VAL A 14 -29.98 -9.81 -11.36
N GLY A 15 -31.26 -10.14 -11.50
CA GLY A 15 -31.76 -11.52 -11.53
C GLY A 15 -32.13 -12.10 -10.16
N ALA A 16 -31.82 -11.42 -9.05
CA ALA A 16 -32.32 -11.81 -7.73
C ALA A 16 -33.82 -11.53 -7.61
N THR A 17 -34.53 -12.31 -6.79
CA THR A 17 -35.96 -12.08 -6.52
C THR A 17 -36.17 -11.05 -5.41
N ASP A 18 -35.32 -11.09 -4.39
CA ASP A 18 -35.54 -10.34 -3.15
C ASP A 18 -34.88 -8.97 -3.21
N TRP A 19 -35.61 -7.95 -2.76
CA TRP A 19 -35.14 -6.56 -2.70
C TRP A 19 -34.65 -6.19 -1.30
N ILE A 20 -33.49 -5.56 -1.23
CA ILE A 20 -33.00 -4.89 -0.01
C ILE A 20 -33.57 -3.48 -0.02
N THR A 21 -34.26 -3.07 1.04
CA THR A 21 -34.90 -1.75 1.13
C THR A 21 -34.24 -0.87 2.19
N LEU A 22 -33.82 0.32 1.79
CA LEU A 22 -33.40 1.43 2.64
C LEU A 22 -34.55 2.44 2.71
N GLY A 23 -35.26 2.45 3.83
CA GLY A 23 -36.41 3.33 4.02
C GLY A 23 -36.09 4.64 4.71
N ASN A 24 -37.07 5.54 4.70
CA ASN A 24 -37.05 6.79 5.48
C ASN A 24 -35.89 7.74 5.17
N LEU A 25 -35.35 7.70 3.95
CA LEU A 25 -34.28 8.60 3.52
C LEU A 25 -34.81 10.03 3.45
N THR A 26 -34.10 10.98 4.07
CA THR A 26 -34.48 12.41 4.10
C THR A 26 -33.82 13.21 2.97
N THR A 27 -32.85 12.61 2.27
CA THR A 27 -32.10 13.21 1.17
C THR A 27 -32.47 12.58 -0.16
N ILE A 28 -32.27 13.32 -1.24
CA ILE A 28 -32.51 12.86 -2.63
C ILE A 28 -31.36 11.98 -3.18
N ASN A 29 -30.37 11.68 -2.35
CA ASN A 29 -29.26 10.78 -2.66
C ASN A 29 -28.88 9.99 -1.39
N THR A 30 -28.27 8.83 -1.60
CA THR A 30 -27.72 7.99 -0.52
C THR A 30 -26.55 7.17 -1.08
N THR A 31 -25.70 6.66 -0.20
CA THR A 31 -24.60 5.75 -0.56
C THR A 31 -24.97 4.33 -0.19
N LEU A 32 -24.85 3.41 -1.15
CA LEU A 32 -25.00 1.98 -0.90
C LEU A 32 -23.65 1.39 -0.49
N THR A 33 -23.62 0.60 0.57
CA THR A 33 -22.41 -0.05 1.09
C THR A 33 -22.64 -1.55 1.25
N GLY A 34 -21.56 -2.33 1.39
CA GLY A 34 -21.67 -3.78 1.58
C GLY A 34 -22.13 -4.55 0.33
N LEU A 35 -21.96 -3.96 -0.86
CA LEU A 35 -22.26 -4.62 -2.12
C LEU A 35 -21.19 -5.67 -2.46
N LEU A 36 -21.60 -6.72 -3.17
CA LEU A 36 -20.69 -7.73 -3.72
C LEU A 36 -19.93 -7.13 -4.89
N THR A 37 -18.65 -7.48 -5.07
CA THR A 37 -17.86 -6.99 -6.20
C THR A 37 -18.26 -7.70 -7.50
N ASN A 38 -17.85 -7.13 -8.64
CA ASN A 38 -18.14 -7.64 -9.99
C ASN A 38 -19.63 -8.00 -10.23
N THR A 39 -20.55 -7.32 -9.54
CA THR A 39 -21.97 -7.65 -9.53
C THR A 39 -22.78 -6.50 -10.11
N GLY A 40 -23.65 -6.82 -11.06
CA GLY A 40 -24.68 -5.89 -11.56
C GLY A 40 -25.81 -5.78 -10.54
N TYR A 41 -26.22 -4.55 -10.24
CA TYR A 41 -27.36 -4.24 -9.37
C TYR A 41 -28.41 -3.46 -10.13
N GLU A 42 -29.67 -3.72 -9.81
CA GLU A 42 -30.77 -2.82 -10.15
C GLU A 42 -31.32 -2.14 -8.89
N TRP A 43 -31.79 -0.91 -9.05
CA TRP A 43 -32.35 -0.11 -7.97
C TRP A 43 -33.55 0.70 -8.43
N GLN A 44 -34.43 0.99 -7.48
CA GLN A 44 -35.64 1.77 -7.65
C GLN A 44 -35.83 2.67 -6.43
N VAL A 45 -36.51 3.80 -6.63
CA VAL A 45 -36.84 4.74 -5.56
C VAL A 45 -38.33 5.08 -5.60
N ARG A 46 -38.93 5.33 -4.45
CA ARG A 46 -40.28 5.89 -4.33
C ARG A 46 -40.28 7.01 -3.31
N SER A 47 -41.24 7.93 -3.44
CA SER A 47 -41.50 8.93 -2.40
C SER A 47 -42.46 8.38 -1.36
N ARG A 48 -42.26 8.84 -0.12
CA ARG A 48 -43.17 8.71 0.99
C ARG A 48 -43.72 10.09 1.30
N CYS A 49 -45.02 10.24 1.09
CA CYS A 49 -45.73 11.48 1.35
C CYS A 49 -45.97 11.64 2.85
N SER A 50 -46.03 12.89 3.32
CA SER A 50 -46.26 13.24 4.73
C SER A 50 -47.59 12.72 5.30
N ASN A 51 -48.56 12.41 4.43
CA ASN A 51 -49.83 11.76 4.80
C ASN A 51 -49.72 10.24 5.00
N GLY A 52 -48.51 9.68 4.97
CA GLY A 52 -48.26 8.24 5.10
C GLY A 52 -48.44 7.44 3.81
N GLY A 53 -48.83 8.09 2.70
CA GLY A 53 -48.94 7.46 1.39
C GLY A 53 -47.58 7.21 0.73
N PHE A 54 -47.54 6.25 -0.19
CA PHE A 54 -46.36 5.95 -1.00
C PHE A 54 -46.68 6.15 -2.47
N SER A 55 -45.73 6.68 -3.25
CA SER A 55 -45.80 6.56 -4.70
C SER A 55 -45.50 5.12 -5.13
N ASP A 56 -45.82 4.81 -6.39
CA ASP A 56 -45.19 3.66 -7.05
C ASP A 56 -43.68 3.83 -7.08
N PHE A 57 -42.96 2.71 -7.15
CA PHE A 57 -41.53 2.72 -7.41
C PHE A 57 -41.24 3.22 -8.83
N SER A 58 -40.13 3.92 -8.99
CA SER A 58 -39.59 4.30 -10.29
C SER A 58 -39.34 3.06 -11.17
N THR A 59 -39.12 3.29 -12.45
CA THR A 59 -38.51 2.28 -13.31
C THR A 59 -37.14 1.87 -12.75
N SER A 60 -36.74 0.61 -13.00
CA SER A 60 -35.41 0.12 -12.62
C SER A 60 -34.32 0.89 -13.34
N ASN A 61 -33.32 1.35 -12.59
CA ASN A 61 -32.02 1.74 -13.11
C ASN A 61 -30.98 0.72 -12.65
N SER A 62 -29.86 0.63 -13.36
CA SER A 62 -28.82 -0.36 -13.06
C SER A 62 -27.43 0.26 -12.99
N PHE A 63 -26.58 -0.35 -12.18
CA PHE A 63 -25.13 -0.09 -12.14
C PHE A 63 -24.40 -1.42 -11.93
N ALA A 64 -23.08 -1.41 -12.04
CA ALA A 64 -22.24 -2.55 -11.68
C ALA A 64 -21.12 -2.10 -10.76
N THR A 65 -20.80 -2.92 -9.78
CA THR A 65 -19.58 -2.76 -8.97
C THR A 65 -18.37 -3.26 -9.74
N TYR A 66 -17.21 -2.65 -9.55
CA TYR A 66 -15.95 -3.17 -10.08
C TYR A 66 -15.59 -4.53 -9.48
N PRO A 67 -14.82 -5.38 -10.17
CA PRO A 67 -14.26 -6.59 -9.58
C PRO A 67 -13.21 -6.27 -8.54
N CYS A 68 -12.91 -7.26 -7.69
CA CYS A 68 -11.90 -7.13 -6.66
C CYS A 68 -10.46 -7.18 -7.23
N TYR A 69 -9.98 -6.04 -7.72
CA TYR A 69 -8.67 -5.90 -8.33
C TYR A 69 -7.52 -6.08 -7.33
N SER A 70 -6.43 -6.70 -7.79
CA SER A 70 -5.14 -6.68 -7.08
C SER A 70 -4.54 -5.27 -7.08
N LEU A 71 -3.57 -5.03 -6.19
CA LEU A 71 -2.83 -3.76 -6.13
C LEU A 71 -2.06 -3.50 -7.43
N ASN A 72 -1.95 -2.23 -7.83
CA ASN A 72 -1.27 -1.83 -9.07
C ASN A 72 0.25 -1.86 -8.92
N THR A 73 0.76 -1.21 -7.87
CA THR A 73 2.21 -1.05 -7.66
C THR A 73 2.54 -1.27 -6.19
N LEU A 74 3.63 -1.98 -5.92
CA LEU A 74 4.29 -2.05 -4.62
C LEU A 74 5.71 -1.52 -4.76
N TYR A 75 6.17 -0.75 -3.77
CA TYR A 75 7.57 -0.31 -3.71
C TYR A 75 8.03 -0.07 -2.27
N LEU A 76 9.34 -0.15 -2.08
CA LEU A 76 9.98 0.00 -0.78
C LEU A 76 10.60 1.40 -0.65
N SER A 77 10.55 1.95 0.56
CA SER A 77 11.26 3.16 0.95
C SER A 77 11.72 3.07 2.41
N ASN A 78 12.53 4.02 2.87
CA ASN A 78 13.00 4.12 4.25
C ASN A 78 13.52 2.79 4.82
N GLN A 79 14.28 2.05 4.00
CA GLN A 79 14.92 0.81 4.42
C GLN A 79 16.02 1.12 5.42
N THR A 80 16.05 0.42 6.55
CA THR A 80 17.12 0.47 7.55
C THR A 80 17.77 -0.90 7.69
N SER A 81 18.59 -1.10 8.71
CA SER A 81 19.17 -2.41 9.01
C SER A 81 18.13 -3.43 9.47
N ASN A 82 17.02 -3.00 10.08
CA ASN A 82 16.00 -3.89 10.67
C ASN A 82 14.55 -3.45 10.41
N SER A 83 14.33 -2.51 9.49
CA SER A 83 12.99 -2.04 9.13
C SER A 83 12.88 -1.63 7.66
N VAL A 84 11.67 -1.64 7.14
CA VAL A 84 11.37 -1.14 5.79
C VAL A 84 9.98 -0.51 5.76
N LYS A 85 9.79 0.54 4.96
CA LYS A 85 8.47 1.04 4.61
C LYS A 85 8.01 0.41 3.30
N LEU A 86 6.94 -0.37 3.34
CA LEU A 86 6.22 -0.85 2.17
C LEU A 86 5.15 0.17 1.80
N ASN A 87 5.06 0.49 0.51
CA ASN A 87 4.08 1.43 -0.04
C ASN A 87 3.35 0.74 -1.20
N TRP A 88 2.07 1.06 -1.38
CA TRP A 88 1.27 0.56 -2.49
C TRP A 88 0.32 1.61 -3.04
N SER A 89 -0.17 1.38 -4.24
CA SER A 89 -1.23 2.18 -4.85
C SER A 89 -2.32 1.30 -5.45
N ASN A 90 -3.54 1.86 -5.51
CA ASN A 90 -4.69 1.24 -6.14
C ASN A 90 -5.55 2.32 -6.80
N TYR A 91 -5.94 2.11 -8.06
CA TYR A 91 -6.76 3.05 -8.84
C TYR A 91 -8.26 3.02 -8.46
N TYR A 92 -8.74 1.86 -7.99
CA TYR A 92 -10.14 1.59 -7.69
C TYR A 92 -10.42 1.56 -6.18
N ALA A 93 -9.49 2.02 -5.35
CA ALA A 93 -9.69 2.10 -3.92
C ALA A 93 -10.70 3.20 -3.56
N GLU A 94 -11.75 2.82 -2.83
CA GLU A 94 -12.70 3.72 -2.20
C GLU A 94 -12.15 4.23 -0.86
N ALA A 95 -12.78 5.28 -0.31
CA ALA A 95 -12.33 5.99 0.89
C ALA A 95 -12.14 5.09 2.15
N ASN A 96 -12.79 3.93 2.19
CA ASN A 96 -12.73 2.99 3.32
C ASN A 96 -12.10 1.64 2.95
N THR A 97 -11.34 1.60 1.85
CA THR A 97 -10.62 0.39 1.44
C THR A 97 -9.62 -0.01 2.51
N LEU A 98 -9.66 -1.27 2.91
CA LEU A 98 -8.69 -1.85 3.83
C LEU A 98 -7.68 -2.73 3.07
N TYR A 99 -6.51 -2.94 3.68
CA TYR A 99 -5.44 -3.75 3.11
C TYR A 99 -4.91 -4.77 4.11
N ASP A 100 -4.47 -5.90 3.60
CA ASP A 100 -3.61 -6.83 4.31
C ASP A 100 -2.21 -6.79 3.70
N VAL A 101 -1.20 -6.79 4.56
CA VAL A 101 0.20 -6.99 4.18
C VAL A 101 0.67 -8.30 4.82
N ARG A 102 1.42 -9.08 4.07
CA ARG A 102 2.12 -10.24 4.62
C ARG A 102 3.59 -10.21 4.26
N TYR A 103 4.43 -10.69 5.16
CA TYR A 103 5.87 -10.79 4.97
C TYR A 103 6.43 -12.04 5.63
N ARG A 104 7.54 -12.54 5.09
CA ARG A 104 8.29 -13.67 5.66
C ARG A 104 9.74 -13.66 5.20
N ILE A 105 10.55 -14.46 5.89
CA ILE A 105 11.90 -14.78 5.43
C ILE A 105 11.78 -15.63 4.17
N VAL A 106 12.56 -15.32 3.12
CA VAL A 106 12.50 -16.07 1.86
C VAL A 106 12.81 -17.54 2.12
N GLY A 107 11.95 -18.42 1.62
CA GLY A 107 12.09 -19.87 1.77
C GLY A 107 11.42 -20.47 3.01
N THR A 108 10.93 -19.65 3.95
CA THR A 108 10.10 -20.18 5.06
C THR A 108 8.66 -20.39 4.60
N PRO A 109 7.93 -21.38 5.15
CA PRO A 109 6.54 -21.61 4.77
C PRO A 109 5.61 -20.54 5.36
N ASP A 110 5.88 -20.10 6.58
CA ASP A 110 4.97 -19.28 7.38
C ASP A 110 5.05 -17.80 7.02
N TRP A 111 3.89 -17.17 6.92
CA TRP A 111 3.73 -15.73 6.69
C TRP A 111 3.27 -15.03 7.96
N THR A 112 3.90 -13.90 8.29
CA THR A 112 3.34 -12.95 9.24
C THR A 112 2.37 -12.04 8.50
N VAL A 113 1.15 -11.90 9.00
CA VAL A 113 0.08 -11.09 8.38
C VAL A 113 -0.26 -9.90 9.27
N ILE A 114 -0.35 -8.73 8.66
CA ILE A 114 -0.83 -7.49 9.25
C ILE A 114 -2.09 -7.09 8.49
N SER A 115 -3.21 -7.01 9.20
CA SER A 115 -4.54 -6.86 8.59
C SER A 115 -5.23 -5.55 8.88
N ASN A 116 -6.26 -5.24 8.08
CA ASN A 116 -7.16 -4.10 8.26
C ASN A 116 -6.45 -2.74 8.25
N LEU A 117 -5.42 -2.60 7.41
CA LEU A 117 -4.68 -1.35 7.23
C LEU A 117 -5.54 -0.35 6.46
N THR A 118 -5.64 0.88 6.96
CA THR A 118 -6.37 1.99 6.33
C THR A 118 -5.47 2.92 5.51
N SER A 119 -4.16 2.84 5.71
CA SER A 119 -3.17 3.60 4.96
C SER A 119 -2.66 2.82 3.76
N THR A 120 -2.11 3.51 2.76
CA THR A 120 -1.43 2.92 1.59
C THR A 120 0.05 2.65 1.82
N SER A 121 0.49 2.68 3.08
CA SER A 121 1.86 2.32 3.46
C SER A 121 1.94 1.79 4.89
N ILE A 122 2.95 0.97 5.16
CA ILE A 122 3.27 0.49 6.50
C ILE A 122 4.78 0.39 6.70
N ILE A 123 5.24 0.68 7.92
CA ILE A 123 6.60 0.39 8.37
C ILE A 123 6.59 -0.97 9.07
N ILE A 124 7.37 -1.92 8.55
CA ILE A 124 7.63 -3.21 9.19
C ILE A 124 8.98 -3.09 9.87
N ALA A 125 9.00 -3.26 11.19
CA ALA A 125 10.18 -3.07 12.04
C ALA A 125 10.54 -4.35 12.81
N ASN A 126 11.64 -4.30 13.56
CA ASN A 126 12.16 -5.41 14.36
C ASN A 126 12.43 -6.68 13.54
N LEU A 127 12.85 -6.50 12.29
CA LEU A 127 13.24 -7.59 11.40
C LEU A 127 14.60 -8.16 11.83
N THR A 128 14.79 -9.44 11.57
CA THR A 128 16.08 -10.10 11.77
C THR A 128 17.10 -9.50 10.80
N LEU A 129 18.31 -9.20 11.30
CA LEU A 129 19.40 -8.65 10.51
C LEU A 129 19.97 -9.70 9.55
N ASP A 130 20.54 -9.23 8.44
CA ASP A 130 21.26 -10.06 7.46
C ASP A 130 20.41 -11.19 6.83
N VAL A 131 19.10 -10.93 6.65
CA VAL A 131 18.11 -11.88 6.12
C VAL A 131 17.34 -11.29 4.93
N GLN A 132 17.07 -12.14 3.93
CA GLN A 132 16.21 -11.78 2.80
C GLN A 132 14.74 -12.03 3.17
N TYR A 133 13.90 -11.02 2.95
CA TYR A 133 12.46 -11.09 3.15
C TYR A 133 11.72 -10.95 1.81
N GLU A 134 10.55 -11.57 1.74
CA GLU A 134 9.55 -11.28 0.72
C GLU A 134 8.30 -10.67 1.36
N LEU A 135 7.72 -9.69 0.68
CA LEU A 135 6.49 -9.02 1.10
C LEU A 135 5.47 -9.06 -0.02
N GLN A 136 4.20 -9.15 0.38
CA GLN A 136 3.05 -9.05 -0.50
C GLN A 136 1.96 -8.24 0.19
N ALA A 137 1.08 -7.65 -0.61
CA ALA A 137 -0.08 -6.95 -0.10
C ALA A 137 -1.32 -7.29 -0.94
N ARG A 138 -2.50 -7.17 -0.34
CA ARG A 138 -3.78 -7.32 -1.03
C ARG A 138 -4.78 -6.28 -0.54
N MET A 139 -5.81 -6.08 -1.33
CA MET A 139 -6.95 -5.23 -0.99
C MET A 139 -8.07 -6.08 -0.39
N LEU A 140 -8.76 -5.53 0.61
CA LEU A 140 -10.01 -6.05 1.14
C LEU A 140 -11.14 -5.27 0.45
N CYS A 141 -11.79 -5.90 -0.52
CA CYS A 141 -12.76 -5.24 -1.38
C CYS A 141 -14.16 -5.19 -0.75
N SER A 142 -14.47 -6.12 0.16
CA SER A 142 -15.69 -6.11 0.96
C SER A 142 -15.43 -6.80 2.30
N ALA A 143 -16.47 -6.89 3.15
CA ALA A 143 -16.39 -7.60 4.42
C ALA A 143 -16.09 -9.11 4.26
N THR A 144 -16.33 -9.69 3.07
CA THR A 144 -16.16 -11.13 2.83
C THR A 144 -15.26 -11.44 1.63
N GLU A 145 -14.76 -10.41 0.93
CA GLU A 145 -14.00 -10.58 -0.30
C GLU A 145 -12.69 -9.78 -0.28
N SER A 146 -11.62 -10.43 -0.73
CA SER A 146 -10.27 -9.86 -0.82
C SER A 146 -9.63 -10.25 -2.14
N SER A 147 -8.78 -9.38 -2.69
CA SER A 147 -8.07 -9.69 -3.91
C SER A 147 -6.97 -10.73 -3.67
N ALA A 148 -6.44 -11.29 -4.75
CA ALA A 148 -5.21 -12.05 -4.67
C ALA A 148 -4.08 -11.18 -4.11
N PHE A 149 -3.17 -11.79 -3.36
CA PHE A 149 -1.92 -11.11 -3.00
C PHE A 149 -1.15 -10.70 -4.25
N SER A 150 -0.53 -9.53 -4.18
CA SER A 150 0.39 -9.03 -5.19
C SER A 150 1.54 -10.01 -5.44
N THR A 151 2.27 -9.80 -6.53
CA THR A 151 3.60 -10.39 -6.68
C THR A 151 4.50 -10.00 -5.50
N SER A 152 5.41 -10.89 -5.13
CA SER A 152 6.38 -10.62 -4.06
C SER A 152 7.32 -9.49 -4.46
N ILE A 153 7.57 -8.58 -3.52
CA ILE A 153 8.73 -7.69 -3.55
C ILE A 153 9.77 -8.20 -2.55
N LEU A 154 11.03 -8.20 -2.95
CA LEU A 154 12.14 -8.71 -2.15
C LEU A 154 12.95 -7.56 -1.56
N PHE A 155 13.46 -7.76 -0.35
CA PHE A 155 14.55 -6.93 0.19
C PHE A 155 15.41 -7.70 1.17
N GLN A 156 16.57 -7.13 1.45
CA GLN A 156 17.57 -7.69 2.34
C GLN A 156 17.77 -6.73 3.52
N THR A 157 17.63 -7.23 4.74
CA THR A 157 18.12 -6.53 5.93
C THR A 157 19.63 -6.68 6.03
N CYS A 158 20.31 -5.63 6.50
CA CYS A 158 21.77 -5.63 6.58
C CYS A 158 22.25 -4.92 7.84
N SER A 159 22.99 -5.63 8.68
CA SER A 159 23.59 -5.06 9.89
C SER A 159 24.65 -4.02 9.54
N VAL A 160 25.44 -4.27 8.49
CA VAL A 160 26.45 -3.37 7.94
C VAL A 160 26.38 -3.40 6.42
N LEU A 161 26.26 -2.22 5.81
CA LEU A 161 26.42 -2.08 4.37
C LEU A 161 27.91 -2.03 4.04
N TYR A 162 28.35 -2.85 3.10
CA TYR A 162 29.74 -2.81 2.64
C TYR A 162 29.81 -2.76 1.12
N THR A 163 30.89 -2.19 0.61
CA THR A 163 31.07 -2.15 -0.84
C THR A 163 31.52 -3.49 -1.40
N VAL A 164 30.88 -3.93 -2.50
CA VAL A 164 31.22 -5.17 -3.21
C VAL A 164 32.10 -4.93 -4.43
N GLN A 165 32.20 -3.69 -4.89
CA GLN A 165 33.06 -3.28 -5.99
C GLN A 165 33.38 -1.78 -5.93
N THR A 166 34.37 -1.33 -6.70
CA THR A 166 34.68 0.09 -6.89
C THR A 166 33.55 0.79 -7.65
N GLY A 167 33.18 2.02 -7.26
CA GLY A 167 32.21 2.80 -8.03
C GLY A 167 31.64 4.02 -7.31
N SER A 168 30.53 4.55 -7.84
CA SER A 168 29.85 5.72 -7.29
C SER A 168 29.04 5.36 -6.04
N TRP A 169 29.12 6.17 -4.98
CA TRP A 169 28.31 6.02 -3.75
C TRP A 169 26.82 5.92 -4.06
N ALA A 170 26.36 6.67 -5.07
CA ALA A 170 24.96 6.75 -5.46
C ALA A 170 24.47 5.54 -6.27
N ASN A 171 25.35 4.59 -6.62
CA ASN A 171 24.97 3.39 -7.37
C ASN A 171 24.62 2.24 -6.38
N PRO A 172 23.36 1.79 -6.31
CA PRO A 172 22.95 0.70 -5.42
C PRO A 172 23.79 -0.58 -5.58
N SER A 173 24.21 -0.90 -6.81
CA SER A 173 24.91 -2.16 -7.13
C SER A 173 26.31 -2.26 -6.53
N ILE A 174 26.89 -1.17 -6.03
CA ILE A 174 28.19 -1.25 -5.33
C ILE A 174 28.04 -1.67 -3.87
N TRP A 175 26.83 -1.74 -3.34
CA TRP A 175 26.54 -2.03 -1.94
C TRP A 175 25.99 -3.45 -1.76
N SER A 176 26.39 -4.11 -0.67
CA SER A 176 26.04 -5.51 -0.34
C SER A 176 24.54 -5.83 -0.35
N CYS A 177 23.68 -4.82 -0.17
CA CYS A 177 22.23 -4.96 -0.06
C CYS A 177 21.51 -4.33 -1.26
N ASN A 178 22.25 -4.04 -2.33
CA ASN A 178 21.76 -3.40 -3.55
C ASN A 178 20.92 -2.13 -3.30
N ARG A 179 21.35 -1.31 -2.32
CA ARG A 179 20.73 -0.02 -1.98
C ARG A 179 21.77 1.00 -1.54
N VAL A 180 21.48 2.28 -1.76
CA VAL A 180 22.34 3.38 -1.29
C VAL A 180 22.18 3.54 0.23
N PRO A 181 23.29 3.70 0.99
CA PRO A 181 23.23 3.98 2.42
C PRO A 181 22.49 5.29 2.74
N ASN A 182 21.77 5.29 3.85
CA ASN A 182 21.13 6.46 4.45
C ASN A 182 21.68 6.72 5.86
N SER A 183 21.17 7.74 6.55
CA SER A 183 21.71 8.17 7.83
C SER A 183 21.56 7.17 8.99
N ALA A 184 20.77 6.11 8.83
CA ALA A 184 20.67 5.01 9.79
C ALA A 184 21.72 3.91 9.60
N ASP A 185 22.50 3.95 8.51
CA ASP A 185 23.31 2.82 8.08
C ASP A 185 24.76 2.88 8.58
N VAL A 186 25.22 1.78 9.18
CA VAL A 186 26.65 1.56 9.41
C VAL A 186 27.29 1.07 8.11
N VAL A 187 28.33 1.75 7.65
CA VAL A 187 28.97 1.49 6.35
C VAL A 187 30.43 1.05 6.51
N GLN A 188 30.86 0.07 5.71
CA GLN A 188 32.26 -0.37 5.57
C GLN A 188 32.73 -0.25 4.12
N ILE A 189 33.74 0.59 3.88
CA ILE A 189 34.32 0.83 2.56
C ILE A 189 35.44 -0.19 2.32
N LYS A 190 35.13 -1.22 1.52
CA LYS A 190 36.07 -2.29 1.13
C LYS A 190 36.71 -2.07 -0.26
N HIS A 191 36.17 -1.13 -1.02
CA HIS A 191 36.60 -0.76 -2.36
C HIS A 191 36.69 0.76 -2.47
N ASN A 192 37.35 1.28 -3.50
CA ASN A 192 37.40 2.72 -3.71
C ASN A 192 36.01 3.23 -4.11
N VAL A 193 35.52 4.25 -3.42
CA VAL A 193 34.19 4.81 -3.66
C VAL A 193 34.31 6.28 -4.01
N THR A 194 33.53 6.74 -4.97
CA THR A 194 33.43 8.17 -5.31
C THR A 194 32.06 8.70 -4.95
N VAL A 195 31.99 9.74 -4.12
CA VAL A 195 30.78 10.55 -3.92
C VAL A 195 30.63 11.48 -5.13
N PRO A 196 29.54 11.39 -5.90
CA PRO A 196 29.41 12.09 -7.19
C PRO A 196 29.14 13.59 -7.05
N TYR A 197 29.21 14.30 -8.18
CA TYR A 197 28.97 15.74 -8.27
C TYR A 197 27.61 16.14 -7.68
N ASN A 198 27.56 17.23 -6.90
CA ASN A 198 26.35 17.76 -6.26
C ASN A 198 25.55 16.70 -5.46
N PHE A 199 26.23 15.73 -4.82
CA PHE A 199 25.59 14.65 -4.08
C PHE A 199 25.96 14.68 -2.59
N THR A 200 24.98 14.42 -1.73
CA THR A 200 25.18 14.25 -0.29
C THR A 200 25.07 12.78 0.08
N ALA A 201 26.21 12.14 0.35
CA ALA A 201 26.28 10.82 0.94
C ALA A 201 25.82 10.86 2.40
N ASN A 202 25.01 9.87 2.81
CA ASN A 202 24.50 9.74 4.17
C ASN A 202 24.90 8.39 4.75
N ALA A 203 25.34 8.38 6.00
CA ALA A 203 25.59 7.17 6.79
C ALA A 203 25.43 7.49 8.27
N LEU A 204 25.20 6.49 9.12
CA LEU A 204 25.33 6.64 10.56
C LEU A 204 26.80 6.80 10.94
N ARG A 205 27.65 5.92 10.40
CA ARG A 205 29.11 5.94 10.56
C ARG A 205 29.79 5.17 9.44
N ILE A 206 31.05 5.48 9.16
CA ILE A 206 31.86 4.84 8.11
C ILE A 206 33.13 4.23 8.72
N SER A 207 33.48 3.03 8.25
CA SER A 207 34.77 2.37 8.47
C SER A 207 35.43 2.04 7.13
N PHE A 208 36.75 1.87 7.12
CA PHE A 208 37.53 1.64 5.91
C PHE A 208 38.40 0.40 6.06
N ASP A 209 38.47 -0.42 5.01
CA ASP A 209 39.52 -1.43 4.89
C ASP A 209 40.85 -0.75 4.55
N GLN A 210 41.96 -1.46 4.77
CA GLN A 210 43.31 -0.93 4.54
C GLN A 210 43.46 -0.42 3.10
N ALA A 211 44.01 0.79 2.97
CA ALA A 211 44.25 1.48 1.70
C ALA A 211 42.99 1.73 0.82
N LYS A 212 41.79 1.79 1.42
CA LYS A 212 40.56 2.18 0.71
C LYS A 212 40.23 3.65 0.93
N GLN A 213 39.72 4.27 -0.12
CA GLN A 213 39.45 5.70 -0.14
C GLN A 213 37.99 6.00 -0.49
N LEU A 214 37.48 7.05 0.14
CA LEU A 214 36.25 7.72 -0.25
C LEU A 214 36.62 9.05 -0.91
N ASN A 215 36.48 9.11 -2.23
CA ASN A 215 36.80 10.28 -3.05
C ASN A 215 35.57 11.18 -3.20
N PHE A 216 35.79 12.49 -3.25
CA PHE A 216 34.70 13.48 -3.38
C PHE A 216 34.84 14.24 -4.69
N SER A 217 33.77 14.24 -5.48
CA SER A 217 33.64 15.11 -6.65
C SER A 217 33.33 16.55 -6.24
N THR A 218 33.33 17.48 -7.18
CA THR A 218 32.97 18.88 -6.92
C THR A 218 31.59 18.99 -6.24
N ASN A 219 31.50 19.79 -5.17
CA ASN A 219 30.30 19.98 -4.34
C ASN A 219 29.72 18.71 -3.69
N ALA A 220 30.44 17.60 -3.69
CA ALA A 220 30.03 16.40 -2.97
C ALA A 220 30.18 16.59 -1.45
N ARG A 221 29.28 16.00 -0.67
CA ARG A 221 29.29 16.07 0.80
C ARG A 221 29.03 14.70 1.40
N LEU A 222 29.52 14.52 2.63
CA LEU A 222 29.19 13.37 3.48
C LEU A 222 28.55 13.89 4.76
N GLN A 223 27.41 13.31 5.13
CA GLN A 223 26.71 13.57 6.39
C GLN A 223 26.70 12.30 7.23
N LEU A 224 27.11 12.43 8.50
CA LEU A 224 27.17 11.35 9.47
C LEU A 224 26.24 11.64 10.66
N GLY A 225 25.50 10.64 11.12
CA GLY A 225 24.78 10.67 12.39
C GLY A 225 23.63 11.67 12.50
N GLN A 226 22.96 11.98 11.39
CA GLN A 226 21.78 12.87 11.36
C GLN A 226 20.47 12.11 11.37
#